data_AF-A0A5M4B236-F1
#
_entry.id   AF-A0A5M4B236-F1
#
_cell.length_a   1.000
_cell.length_b   1.000
_cell.length_c   1.000
_cell.angle_alpha   90.00
_cell.angle_beta   90.00
_cell.angle_gamma   90.00
#
_symmetry.space_group_name_H-M   'P 1'
#
loop_
_entity.id
_entity.type
_entity.pdbx_description
1 polymer ?
#
loop_
_entity_poly.entity_id
_entity_poly.type
_entity_poly.pdbx_seq_one_letter_code
_entity_poly.pdbx_strand_id
1 'polypeptide(L)'
;MKKKAFLVLSFFLVLSVAKAQKPSNFYTTKLSNGLEVLVIEDHSVPLATVEITTKNGSYTEPPEFNGLSHLYEHMFFKANKDYPSQEAFMAKVHELGIAFNGTTGNERVNYFFTLPKSKWTDGLHFMNSAIRYPLFLSKEIKKENIVVDGEFQRLESNPFFLLSDSMKHVLWGNLYSRKNPIGIHHIIRTATPEKMHTIQHKYYWPNNSMLIVSGDVNHKEVFAKVKDIFSSWKPSDFDPFKKWPIPEFQPLDSTNYFVVTSPYARVPIMMLEWQGPDTRRDVHDTYVADVFSTILSQNSSKFQKMLVDSGLALQANVGYQTLKYTGPISAIVVPNPTKVAACAEAVKKQISMWDSPDYITDQQLENAKRQLEINHLQESDVTSDLSHTMAYFWCSASLDYYYNYIPNIKKVTKQDLINYVDKYIKDKPYAAGLLINTKSEALLHPATFWKK
;
A
#
# COMPACT_ATOMS: atom_id res chain seq x y z
N MET A 1 -41.09 -11.76 -61.41
CA MET A 1 -39.90 -11.74 -60.52
C MET A 1 -39.89 -10.44 -59.72
N LYS A 2 -40.34 -10.44 -58.46
CA LYS A 2 -40.25 -9.27 -57.56
C LYS A 2 -39.35 -9.63 -56.37
N LYS A 3 -38.18 -8.99 -56.29
CA LYS A 3 -37.18 -9.17 -55.23
C LYS A 3 -37.70 -8.55 -53.93
N LYS A 4 -37.73 -9.34 -52.84
CA LYS A 4 -37.89 -8.84 -51.46
C LYS A 4 -36.52 -8.35 -50.97
N ALA A 5 -36.43 -7.08 -50.60
CA ALA A 5 -35.25 -6.54 -49.91
C ALA A 5 -35.39 -6.80 -48.40
N PHE A 6 -34.45 -7.55 -47.84
CA PHE A 6 -34.30 -7.73 -46.40
C PHE A 6 -33.54 -6.51 -45.84
N LEU A 7 -34.16 -5.77 -44.94
CA LEU A 7 -33.53 -4.69 -44.20
C LEU A 7 -32.83 -5.31 -42.98
N VAL A 8 -31.49 -5.35 -42.98
CA VAL A 8 -30.69 -5.76 -41.82
C VAL A 8 -30.52 -4.53 -40.94
N LEU A 9 -31.16 -4.53 -39.77
CA LEU A 9 -30.98 -3.50 -38.75
C LEU A 9 -29.71 -3.84 -37.93
N SER A 10 -28.61 -3.16 -38.21
CA SER A 10 -27.39 -3.26 -37.42
C SER A 10 -27.57 -2.53 -36.08
N PHE A 11 -27.72 -3.28 -34.99
CA PHE A 11 -27.65 -2.75 -33.63
C PHE A 11 -26.19 -2.38 -33.32
N PHE A 12 -25.87 -1.09 -33.36
CA PHE A 12 -24.63 -0.58 -32.78
C PHE A 12 -24.78 -0.59 -31.26
N LEU A 13 -24.16 -1.57 -30.59
CA LEU A 13 -23.99 -1.58 -29.15
C LEU A 13 -22.98 -0.47 -28.80
N VAL A 14 -23.48 0.71 -28.41
CA VAL A 14 -22.64 1.77 -27.85
C VAL A 14 -22.26 1.32 -26.44
N LEU A 15 -21.07 0.74 -26.30
CA LEU A 15 -20.42 0.56 -24.99
C LEU A 15 -20.15 1.96 -24.43
N SER A 16 -21.02 2.44 -23.54
CA SER A 16 -20.73 3.65 -22.78
C SER A 16 -19.58 3.34 -21.83
N VAL A 17 -18.38 3.80 -22.16
CA VAL A 17 -17.29 3.86 -21.19
C VAL A 17 -17.74 4.84 -20.11
N ALA A 18 -18.08 4.34 -18.93
CA ALA A 18 -18.43 5.19 -17.80
C ALA A 18 -17.26 6.12 -17.52
N LYS A 19 -17.48 7.43 -17.67
CA LYS A 19 -16.48 8.44 -17.38
C LYS A 19 -16.22 8.41 -15.87
N ALA A 20 -14.95 8.35 -15.47
CA ALA A 20 -14.57 8.30 -14.05
C ALA A 20 -15.27 9.40 -13.24
N GLN A 21 -15.87 9.04 -12.10
CA GLN A 21 -16.66 9.96 -11.28
C GLN A 21 -15.74 10.78 -10.35
N LYS A 22 -14.86 11.58 -10.96
CA LYS A 22 -13.95 12.47 -10.25
C LYS A 22 -14.73 13.48 -9.40
N PRO A 23 -14.42 13.64 -8.09
CA PRO A 23 -15.07 14.64 -7.24
C PRO A 23 -14.90 16.07 -7.78
N SER A 24 -15.90 16.93 -7.54
CA SER A 24 -15.94 18.28 -8.10
C SER A 24 -14.85 19.22 -7.56
N ASN A 25 -14.36 18.97 -6.35
CA ASN A 25 -13.27 19.73 -5.72
C ASN A 25 -11.87 19.21 -6.08
N PHE A 26 -11.76 18.22 -6.98
CA PHE A 26 -10.49 17.69 -7.43
C PHE A 26 -10.13 18.30 -8.79
N TYR A 27 -8.94 18.87 -8.90
CA TYR A 27 -8.44 19.51 -10.11
C TYR A 27 -7.09 18.92 -10.46
N THR A 28 -6.90 18.54 -11.72
CA THR A 28 -5.66 17.87 -12.16
C THR A 28 -5.07 18.59 -13.35
N THR A 29 -3.75 18.70 -13.40
CA THR A 29 -3.01 19.15 -14.59
C THR A 29 -1.73 18.35 -14.73
N LYS A 30 -1.11 18.43 -15.92
CA LYS A 30 0.20 17.83 -16.20
C LYS A 30 1.08 18.89 -16.84
N LEU A 31 2.23 19.17 -16.23
CA LEU A 31 3.20 20.10 -16.79
C LEU A 31 3.92 19.48 -18.00
N SER A 32 4.56 20.32 -18.81
CA SER A 32 5.30 19.87 -20.00
C SER A 32 6.52 18.99 -19.68
N ASN A 33 7.07 19.10 -18.47
CA ASN A 33 8.11 18.21 -17.96
C ASN A 33 7.54 16.89 -17.37
N GLY A 34 6.25 16.64 -17.53
CA GLY A 34 5.60 15.41 -17.10
C GLY A 34 5.18 15.34 -15.63
N LEU A 35 5.48 16.36 -14.81
CA LEU A 35 4.97 16.43 -13.43
C LEU A 35 3.44 16.48 -13.44
N GLU A 36 2.82 15.47 -12.83
CA GLU A 36 1.38 15.44 -12.59
C GLU A 36 1.06 16.18 -11.30
N VAL A 37 0.00 16.99 -11.35
CA VAL A 37 -0.40 17.84 -10.22
C VAL A 37 -1.87 17.61 -9.93
N LEU A 38 -2.20 17.30 -8.67
CA LEU A 38 -3.57 17.26 -8.15
C LEU A 38 -3.74 18.36 -7.12
N VAL A 39 -4.83 19.10 -7.24
CA VAL A 39 -5.31 20.01 -6.20
C VAL A 39 -6.63 19.49 -5.67
N ILE A 40 -6.74 19.39 -4.34
CA ILE A 40 -7.98 19.06 -3.65
C ILE A 40 -8.38 20.30 -2.84
N GLU A 41 -9.37 21.05 -3.33
CA GLU A 41 -9.83 22.25 -2.63
C GLU A 41 -10.70 21.85 -1.43
N ASP A 42 -10.36 22.38 -0.25
CA ASP A 42 -11.15 22.29 0.97
C ASP A 42 -10.96 23.54 1.82
N HIS A 43 -11.96 24.40 1.85
CA HIS A 43 -11.94 25.68 2.58
C HIS A 43 -12.46 25.56 4.03
N SER A 44 -12.59 24.34 4.57
CA SER A 44 -13.12 24.10 5.93
C SER A 44 -12.22 24.65 7.04
N VAL A 45 -10.89 24.61 6.83
CA VAL A 45 -9.87 25.08 7.79
C VAL A 45 -8.76 25.85 7.06
N PRO A 46 -8.15 26.88 7.67
CA PRO A 46 -7.15 27.74 7.02
C PRO A 46 -5.75 27.11 6.95
N LEU A 47 -5.68 25.83 6.55
CA LEU A 47 -4.47 25.04 6.40
C LEU A 47 -4.34 24.53 4.97
N ALA A 48 -3.11 24.28 4.55
CA ALA A 48 -2.80 23.62 3.29
C ALA A 48 -1.75 22.52 3.52
N THR A 49 -1.93 21.38 2.85
CA THR A 49 -0.96 20.30 2.78
C THR A 49 -0.29 20.31 1.41
N VAL A 50 1.04 20.23 1.37
CA VAL A 50 1.82 20.01 0.16
C VAL A 50 2.46 18.65 0.28
N GLU A 51 2.16 17.78 -0.68
CA GLU A 51 2.65 16.42 -0.73
C GLU A 51 3.27 16.13 -2.10
N ILE A 52 4.41 15.44 -2.13
CA ILE A 52 4.96 14.88 -3.36
C ILE A 52 5.16 13.38 -3.17
N THR A 53 4.69 12.60 -4.13
CA THR A 53 4.92 11.16 -4.17
C THR A 53 5.70 10.77 -5.41
N THR A 54 6.51 9.73 -5.29
CA THR A 54 7.30 9.17 -6.38
C THR A 54 7.02 7.68 -6.46
N LYS A 55 6.91 7.15 -7.69
CA LYS A 55 6.85 5.71 -7.92
C LYS A 55 8.24 5.12 -7.63
N ASN A 56 8.46 4.82 -6.36
CA ASN A 56 9.64 4.25 -5.74
C ASN A 56 9.19 3.55 -4.44
N GLY A 57 10.03 2.74 -3.80
CA GLY A 57 9.68 2.02 -2.58
C GLY A 57 10.47 0.72 -2.50
N SER A 58 10.08 -0.22 -1.66
CA SER A 58 10.81 -1.50 -1.59
C SER A 58 10.79 -2.23 -2.94
N TYR A 59 9.71 -2.15 -3.72
CA TYR A 59 9.57 -2.88 -4.97
C TYR A 59 10.63 -2.56 -6.03
N THR A 60 11.27 -1.39 -5.97
CA THR A 60 12.35 -0.96 -6.87
C THR A 60 13.75 -1.37 -6.38
N GLU A 61 13.85 -1.98 -5.21
CA GLU A 61 15.11 -2.31 -4.53
C GLU A 61 15.56 -3.75 -4.84
N PRO A 62 16.68 -3.94 -5.56
CA PRO A 62 17.40 -5.21 -5.49
C PRO A 62 18.02 -5.40 -4.08
N PRO A 63 18.46 -6.63 -3.73
CA PRO A 63 18.92 -6.95 -2.38
C PRO A 63 19.96 -5.99 -1.79
N GLU A 64 20.90 -5.51 -2.61
CA GLU A 64 21.98 -4.60 -2.20
C GLU A 64 21.53 -3.14 -1.93
N PHE A 65 20.25 -2.84 -2.18
CA PHE A 65 19.57 -1.58 -1.89
C PHE A 65 18.39 -1.74 -0.90
N ASN A 66 18.19 -2.91 -0.29
CA ASN A 66 17.00 -3.13 0.51
C ASN A 66 16.95 -2.26 1.77
N GLY A 67 15.92 -1.41 1.88
CA GLY A 67 15.72 -0.40 2.92
C GLY A 67 16.17 1.00 2.54
N LEU A 68 16.79 1.17 1.37
CA LEU A 68 17.43 2.45 1.04
C LEU A 68 16.45 3.51 0.51
N SER A 69 15.25 3.13 0.07
CA SER A 69 14.16 4.11 -0.17
C SER A 69 13.66 4.70 1.14
N HIS A 70 13.60 3.90 2.21
CA HIS A 70 13.26 4.38 3.55
C HIS A 70 14.36 5.27 4.12
N LEU A 71 15.64 4.89 3.98
CA LEU A 71 16.73 5.79 4.34
C LEU A 71 16.74 7.08 3.49
N TYR A 72 16.45 6.99 2.19
CA TYR A 72 16.30 8.18 1.34
C TYR A 72 15.22 9.09 1.90
N GLU A 73 14.13 8.52 2.41
CA GLU A 73 13.06 9.28 3.02
C GLU A 73 13.54 10.10 4.23
N HIS A 74 14.33 9.50 5.12
CA HIS A 74 14.98 10.23 6.22
C HIS A 74 15.86 11.37 5.70
N MET A 75 16.62 11.10 4.64
CA MET A 75 17.52 12.07 4.03
C MET A 75 16.81 13.21 3.29
N PHE A 76 15.55 13.03 2.89
CA PHE A 76 14.72 14.07 2.28
C PHE A 76 14.52 15.27 3.22
N PHE A 77 14.42 15.02 4.52
CA PHE A 77 14.22 16.04 5.56
C PHE A 77 15.54 16.59 6.13
N LYS A 78 16.63 16.48 5.38
CA LYS A 78 17.98 16.93 5.76
C LYS A 78 18.48 18.07 4.88
N ALA A 79 19.78 18.36 4.98
CA ALA A 79 20.41 19.43 4.23
C ALA A 79 20.17 19.30 2.73
N ASN A 80 19.76 20.42 2.12
CA ASN A 80 19.57 20.57 0.69
C ASN A 80 20.23 21.88 0.24
N LYS A 81 20.20 22.16 -1.07
CA LYS A 81 20.86 23.34 -1.64
C LYS A 81 20.47 24.66 -0.97
N ASP A 82 19.18 24.83 -0.65
CA ASP A 82 18.67 26.09 -0.10
C ASP A 82 18.82 26.15 1.43
N TYR A 83 18.83 24.99 2.10
CA TYR A 83 19.05 24.83 3.54
C TYR A 83 20.22 23.87 3.78
N PRO A 84 21.48 24.36 3.73
CA PRO A 84 22.66 23.50 3.63
C PRO A 84 23.11 22.84 4.95
N SER A 85 22.25 22.84 5.97
CA SER A 85 22.44 22.10 7.22
C SER A 85 21.10 21.71 7.84
N GLN A 86 21.11 20.72 8.73
CA GLN A 86 19.92 20.35 9.50
C GLN A 86 19.34 21.53 10.29
N GLU A 87 20.19 22.37 10.86
CA GLU A 87 19.77 23.54 11.64
C GLU A 87 19.06 24.56 10.74
N ALA A 88 19.58 24.84 9.55
CA ALA A 88 18.95 25.73 8.58
C ALA A 88 17.61 25.17 8.08
N PHE A 89 17.55 23.86 7.82
CA PHE A 89 16.32 23.17 7.42
C PHE A 89 15.24 23.30 8.49
N MET A 90 15.58 22.99 9.75
CA MET A 90 14.65 23.09 10.87
C MET A 90 14.25 24.53 11.17
N ALA A 91 15.17 25.50 11.06
CA ALA A 91 14.83 26.91 11.19
C ALA A 91 13.75 27.32 10.19
N LYS A 92 13.83 26.86 8.93
CA LYS A 92 12.79 27.12 7.94
C LYS A 92 11.47 26.41 8.26
N VAL A 93 11.52 25.16 8.73
CA VAL A 93 10.32 24.43 9.19
C VAL A 93 9.59 25.23 10.26
N HIS A 94 10.30 25.75 11.26
CA HIS A 94 9.73 26.56 12.33
C HIS A 94 9.18 27.90 11.82
N GLU A 95 9.91 28.58 10.93
CA GLU A 95 9.48 29.85 10.31
C GLU A 95 8.16 29.70 9.54
N LEU A 96 7.98 28.57 8.84
CA LEU A 96 6.78 28.29 8.06
C LEU A 96 5.64 27.67 8.87
N GLY A 97 5.87 27.31 10.14
CA GLY A 97 4.89 26.61 10.96
C GLY A 97 4.52 25.22 10.40
N ILE A 98 5.50 24.54 9.81
CA ILE A 98 5.32 23.25 9.14
C ILE A 98 5.19 22.12 10.18
N ALA A 99 4.16 21.28 10.01
CA ALA A 99 4.14 19.91 10.52
C ALA A 99 4.39 18.95 9.35
N PHE A 100 5.50 18.21 9.37
CA PHE A 100 5.92 17.35 8.26
C PHE A 100 6.04 15.89 8.65
N ASN A 101 5.91 15.01 7.66
CA ASN A 101 6.27 13.60 7.78
C ASN A 101 6.53 12.99 6.38
N GLY A 102 7.06 11.78 6.35
CA GLY A 102 7.20 10.95 5.16
C GLY A 102 6.66 9.55 5.42
N THR A 103 6.35 8.81 4.35
CA THR A 103 6.17 7.36 4.46
C THR A 103 6.73 6.64 3.26
N THR A 104 7.35 5.49 3.52
CA THR A 104 7.85 4.56 2.52
C THR A 104 7.04 3.27 2.58
N GLY A 105 6.43 2.91 1.45
CA GLY A 105 5.68 1.68 1.28
C GLY A 105 6.35 0.72 0.29
N ASN A 106 5.56 -0.28 -0.13
CA ASN A 106 6.02 -1.19 -1.16
C ASN A 106 6.23 -0.48 -2.50
N GLU A 107 5.30 0.38 -2.91
CA GLU A 107 5.26 0.94 -4.28
C GLU A 107 5.27 2.48 -4.36
N ARG A 108 5.29 3.13 -3.19
CA ARG A 108 5.36 4.59 -3.09
C ARG A 108 6.35 5.02 -2.03
N VAL A 109 6.97 6.16 -2.28
CA VAL A 109 7.49 7.03 -1.22
C VAL A 109 6.76 8.36 -1.34
N ASN A 110 6.27 8.91 -0.23
CA ASN A 110 5.67 10.24 -0.21
C ASN A 110 6.28 11.11 0.90
N TYR A 111 6.28 12.40 0.62
CA TYR A 111 6.79 13.45 1.51
C TYR A 111 5.73 14.51 1.60
N PHE A 112 5.37 14.91 2.80
CA PHE A 112 4.31 15.87 2.96
C PHE A 112 4.52 16.75 4.17
N PHE A 113 3.88 17.90 4.11
CA PHE A 113 3.76 18.78 5.24
C PHE A 113 2.51 19.63 5.16
N THR A 114 2.00 19.99 6.33
CA THR A 114 0.85 20.87 6.52
C THR A 114 1.31 22.17 7.16
N LEU A 115 0.74 23.28 6.69
CA LEU A 115 1.09 24.63 7.10
C LEU A 115 -0.11 25.59 7.00
N PRO A 116 -0.05 26.80 7.59
CA PRO A 116 -1.07 27.82 7.39
C PRO A 116 -1.27 28.17 5.91
N LYS A 117 -2.52 28.41 5.48
CA LYS A 117 -2.85 28.75 4.08
C LYS A 117 -2.02 29.91 3.53
N SER A 118 -1.65 30.89 4.36
CA SER A 118 -0.87 32.06 3.93
C SER A 118 0.56 31.71 3.49
N LYS A 119 1.01 30.48 3.74
CA LYS A 119 2.38 30.03 3.51
C LYS A 119 2.50 28.96 2.42
N TRP A 120 1.40 28.49 1.79
CA TRP A 120 1.46 27.34 0.86
C TRP A 120 2.42 27.56 -0.31
N THR A 121 2.58 28.81 -0.78
CA THR A 121 3.55 29.16 -1.83
C THR A 121 4.99 28.98 -1.35
N ASP A 122 5.32 29.41 -0.12
CA ASP A 122 6.64 29.15 0.49
C ASP A 122 6.86 27.64 0.68
N GLY A 123 5.80 26.91 1.03
CA GLY A 123 5.78 25.45 1.06
C GLY A 123 6.19 24.84 -0.28
N LEU A 124 5.66 25.32 -1.41
CA LEU A 124 6.07 24.82 -2.73
C LEU A 124 7.57 25.01 -3.01
N HIS A 125 8.15 26.14 -2.60
CA HIS A 125 9.59 26.37 -2.71
C HIS A 125 10.39 25.43 -1.82
N PHE A 126 9.93 25.22 -0.58
CA PHE A 126 10.54 24.27 0.36
C PHE A 126 10.54 22.84 -0.20
N MET A 127 9.40 22.37 -0.72
CA MET A 127 9.26 21.07 -1.38
C MET A 127 10.19 20.95 -2.59
N ASN A 128 10.24 22.00 -3.42
CA ASN A 128 11.09 22.04 -4.61
C ASN A 128 12.57 21.88 -4.28
N SER A 129 13.06 22.50 -3.20
CA SER A 129 14.45 22.33 -2.76
C SER A 129 14.73 20.90 -2.29
N ALA A 130 13.87 20.35 -1.43
CA ALA A 130 14.05 19.04 -0.82
C ALA A 130 14.01 17.90 -1.86
N ILE A 131 13.08 17.93 -2.82
CA ILE A 131 12.96 16.85 -3.82
C ILE A 131 14.06 16.90 -4.89
N ARG A 132 14.51 18.09 -5.30
CA ARG A 132 15.43 18.26 -6.44
C ARG A 132 16.89 18.30 -6.01
N TYR A 133 17.18 18.86 -4.85
CA TYR A 133 18.54 19.23 -4.46
C TYR A 133 18.97 18.77 -3.06
N PRO A 134 18.67 17.53 -2.62
CA PRO A 134 19.25 16.97 -1.40
C PRO A 134 20.78 16.88 -1.53
N LEU A 135 21.50 17.23 -0.46
CA LEU A 135 22.98 17.21 -0.46
C LEU A 135 23.57 15.86 -0.05
N PHE A 136 22.79 14.99 0.60
CA PHE A 136 23.23 13.67 1.08
C PHE A 136 24.56 13.71 1.84
N LEU A 137 24.70 14.65 2.78
CA LEU A 137 25.94 14.85 3.52
C LEU A 137 26.35 13.56 4.27
N SER A 138 27.58 13.10 4.08
CA SER A 138 28.06 11.84 4.65
C SER A 138 27.95 11.78 6.18
N LYS A 139 28.06 12.93 6.86
CA LYS A 139 27.88 13.03 8.31
C LYS A 139 26.43 12.79 8.73
N GLU A 140 25.47 13.26 7.94
CA GLU A 140 24.04 13.09 8.20
C GLU A 140 23.62 11.65 7.90
N ILE A 141 24.06 11.07 6.78
CA ILE A 141 23.82 9.66 6.45
C ILE A 141 24.34 8.75 7.55
N LYS A 142 25.57 8.94 8.04
CA LYS A 142 26.12 8.12 9.13
C LYS A 142 25.26 8.16 10.40
N LYS A 143 24.60 9.29 10.69
CA LYS A 143 23.66 9.40 11.82
C LYS A 143 22.35 8.67 11.50
N GLU A 144 21.75 8.94 10.35
CA GLU A 144 20.48 8.35 9.96
C GLU A 144 20.56 6.84 9.74
N ASN A 145 21.70 6.30 9.30
CA ASN A 145 21.95 4.87 9.26
C ASN A 145 21.71 4.20 10.63
N ILE A 146 22.08 4.87 11.74
CA ILE A 146 21.88 4.35 13.10
C ILE A 146 20.42 4.52 13.53
N VAL A 147 19.79 5.64 13.15
CA VAL A 147 18.38 5.92 13.48
C VAL A 147 17.46 4.89 12.82
N VAL A 148 17.59 4.69 11.51
CA VAL A 148 16.79 3.72 10.74
C VAL A 148 17.07 2.28 11.21
N ASP A 149 18.32 1.94 11.51
CA ASP A 149 18.67 0.64 12.11
C ASP A 149 18.02 0.43 13.48
N GLY A 150 17.94 1.49 14.30
CA GLY A 150 17.24 1.47 15.58
C GLY A 150 15.72 1.31 15.44
N GLU A 151 15.12 1.87 14.39
CA GLU A 151 13.69 1.63 14.08
C GLU A 151 13.44 0.18 13.68
N PHE A 152 14.34 -0.41 12.90
CA PHE A 152 14.30 -1.84 12.60
C PHE A 152 14.42 -2.66 13.90
N GLN A 153 15.43 -2.42 14.73
CA GLN A 153 15.58 -3.11 16.03
C GLN A 153 14.34 -2.97 16.93
N ARG A 154 13.67 -1.81 16.90
CA ARG A 154 12.40 -1.61 17.60
C ARG A 154 11.30 -2.53 17.07
N LEU A 155 11.19 -2.73 15.75
CA LEU A 155 10.26 -3.70 15.18
C LEU A 155 10.61 -5.13 15.60
N GLU A 156 11.90 -5.51 15.58
CA GLU A 156 12.36 -6.84 16.00
C GLU A 156 12.06 -7.16 17.47
N SER A 157 11.93 -6.14 18.32
CA SER A 157 11.54 -6.32 19.73
C SER A 157 10.13 -6.88 19.90
N ASN A 158 9.28 -6.81 18.86
CA ASN A 158 7.96 -7.41 18.84
C ASN A 158 8.01 -8.83 18.24
N PRO A 159 7.62 -9.88 18.96
CA PRO A 159 7.58 -11.26 18.44
C PRO A 159 6.75 -11.44 17.16
N PHE A 160 5.74 -10.60 16.93
CA PHE A 160 4.97 -10.61 15.68
C PHE A 160 5.81 -10.25 14.46
N PHE A 161 6.83 -9.41 14.61
CA PHE A 161 7.74 -9.06 13.51
C PHE A 161 8.45 -10.30 12.97
N LEU A 162 8.93 -11.20 13.84
CA LEU A 162 9.61 -12.43 13.42
C LEU A 162 8.70 -13.33 12.56
N LEU A 163 7.41 -13.41 12.90
CA LEU A 163 6.40 -14.12 12.11
C LEU A 163 6.16 -13.45 10.76
N SER A 164 5.92 -12.13 10.76
CA SER A 164 5.67 -11.34 9.56
C SER A 164 6.87 -11.37 8.60
N ASP A 165 8.09 -11.27 9.13
CA ASP A 165 9.33 -11.31 8.36
C ASP A 165 9.57 -12.69 7.74
N SER A 166 9.42 -13.76 8.53
CA SER A 166 9.49 -15.14 8.03
C SER A 166 8.44 -15.40 6.95
N MET A 167 7.22 -14.87 7.14
CA MET A 167 6.14 -14.97 6.16
C MET A 167 6.52 -14.32 4.83
N LYS A 168 7.08 -13.11 4.86
CA LYS A 168 7.56 -12.42 3.65
C LYS A 168 8.67 -13.19 2.93
N HIS A 169 9.61 -13.77 3.67
CA HIS A 169 10.68 -14.58 3.06
C HIS A 169 10.10 -15.79 2.31
N VAL A 170 9.12 -16.47 2.90
CA VAL A 170 8.46 -17.61 2.27
C VAL A 170 7.59 -17.18 1.08
N LEU A 171 6.76 -16.14 1.24
CA LEU A 171 5.80 -15.71 0.24
C LEU A 171 6.43 -15.08 -1.01
N TRP A 172 7.55 -14.36 -0.83
CA TRP A 172 8.19 -13.57 -1.89
C TRP A 172 9.54 -14.12 -2.35
N GLY A 173 10.13 -15.06 -1.62
CA GLY A 173 11.36 -15.77 -1.99
C GLY A 173 12.50 -14.83 -2.37
N ASN A 174 13.06 -15.03 -3.57
CA ASN A 174 14.17 -14.23 -4.09
C ASN A 174 13.82 -12.75 -4.32
N LEU A 175 12.54 -12.38 -4.31
CA LEU A 175 12.07 -11.00 -4.42
C LEU A 175 11.65 -10.41 -3.06
N TYR A 176 12.04 -11.02 -1.94
CA TYR A 176 11.79 -10.52 -0.59
C TYR A 176 12.11 -9.02 -0.42
N SER A 177 13.26 -8.55 -0.95
CA SER A 177 13.65 -7.14 -0.86
C SER A 177 12.59 -6.19 -1.43
N ARG A 178 11.80 -6.68 -2.39
CA ARG A 178 10.73 -5.93 -3.07
C ARG A 178 9.44 -5.80 -2.27
N LYS A 179 9.40 -6.38 -1.08
CA LYS A 179 8.28 -6.38 -0.13
C LYS A 179 8.74 -6.08 1.30
N ASN A 180 9.96 -5.57 1.44
CA ASN A 180 10.57 -5.25 2.72
C ASN A 180 11.00 -3.78 2.82
N PRO A 181 10.09 -2.83 3.05
CA PRO A 181 10.43 -1.41 3.15
C PRO A 181 11.41 -1.06 4.27
N ILE A 182 11.40 -1.78 5.40
CA ILE A 182 12.31 -1.49 6.52
C ILE A 182 13.76 -1.82 6.17
N GLY A 183 14.00 -2.83 5.32
CA GLY A 183 15.31 -3.18 4.79
C GLY A 183 16.08 -4.24 5.56
N ILE A 184 17.40 -4.25 5.35
CA ILE A 184 18.33 -5.18 5.99
C ILE A 184 19.40 -4.39 6.75
N HIS A 185 19.63 -4.71 8.03
CA HIS A 185 20.57 -4.02 8.93
C HIS A 185 21.91 -3.67 8.26
N HIS A 186 22.60 -4.65 7.67
CA HIS A 186 23.91 -4.40 7.09
C HIS A 186 23.87 -3.47 5.86
N ILE A 187 22.79 -3.49 5.07
CA ILE A 187 22.63 -2.61 3.91
C ILE A 187 22.37 -1.17 4.36
N ILE A 188 21.49 -0.99 5.35
CA ILE A 188 21.16 0.31 5.94
C ILE A 188 22.40 0.92 6.60
N ARG A 189 23.10 0.15 7.44
CA ARG A 189 24.27 0.63 8.19
C ARG A 189 25.44 1.03 7.31
N THR A 190 25.56 0.44 6.13
CA THR A 190 26.64 0.69 5.16
C THR A 190 26.22 1.61 4.01
N ALA A 191 25.03 2.21 4.07
CA ALA A 191 24.58 3.13 3.03
C ALA A 191 25.49 4.36 2.91
N THR A 192 25.63 4.85 1.67
CA THR A 192 26.54 5.95 1.31
C THR A 192 25.81 7.01 0.48
N PRO A 193 26.36 8.24 0.37
CA PRO A 193 25.82 9.27 -0.52
C PRO A 193 25.66 8.79 -1.97
N GLU A 194 26.59 7.97 -2.46
CA GLU A 194 26.56 7.44 -3.83
C GLU A 194 25.36 6.52 -4.06
N LYS A 195 24.96 5.73 -3.06
CA LYS A 195 23.72 4.93 -3.15
C LYS A 195 22.48 5.81 -3.17
N MET A 196 22.45 6.90 -2.38
CA MET A 196 21.33 7.85 -2.39
C MET A 196 21.21 8.56 -3.75
N HIS A 197 22.33 9.02 -4.30
CA HIS A 197 22.36 9.56 -5.66
C HIS A 197 21.96 8.51 -6.69
N THR A 198 22.35 7.24 -6.56
CA THR A 198 21.90 6.19 -7.48
C THR A 198 20.38 6.07 -7.48
N ILE A 199 19.74 6.08 -6.31
CA ILE A 199 18.27 6.05 -6.18
C ILE A 199 17.66 7.32 -6.81
N GLN A 200 18.22 8.49 -6.50
CA GLN A 200 17.78 9.78 -7.04
C GLN A 200 17.75 9.77 -8.58
N HIS A 201 18.87 9.42 -9.22
CA HIS A 201 18.99 9.40 -10.68
C HIS A 201 18.13 8.33 -11.36
N LYS A 202 17.73 7.28 -10.64
CA LYS A 202 16.81 6.27 -11.18
C LYS A 202 15.36 6.74 -11.16
N TYR A 203 14.89 7.28 -10.04
CA TYR A 203 13.44 7.39 -9.79
C TYR A 203 12.93 8.80 -9.49
N TYR A 204 13.79 9.76 -9.11
CA TYR A 204 13.36 11.09 -8.67
C TYR A 204 13.33 12.09 -9.82
N TRP A 205 12.29 11.98 -10.63
CA TRP A 205 12.07 12.79 -11.83
C TRP A 205 10.63 13.30 -11.88
N PRO A 206 10.35 14.49 -12.46
CA PRO A 206 9.00 15.05 -12.50
C PRO A 206 8.03 14.10 -13.21
N ASN A 207 8.45 13.45 -14.30
CA ASN A 207 7.66 12.47 -15.04
C ASN A 207 7.53 11.09 -14.36
N ASN A 208 8.10 10.92 -13.16
CA ASN A 208 7.89 9.76 -12.27
C ASN A 208 7.33 10.17 -10.88
N SER A 209 6.91 11.42 -10.74
CA SER A 209 6.40 11.98 -9.49
C SER A 209 5.04 12.66 -9.70
N MET A 210 4.32 12.83 -8.61
CA MET A 210 3.07 13.58 -8.56
C MET A 210 3.10 14.53 -7.37
N LEU A 211 2.76 15.79 -7.62
CA LEU A 211 2.57 16.81 -6.59
C LEU A 211 1.08 16.91 -6.26
N ILE A 212 0.74 16.83 -4.98
CA ILE A 212 -0.61 16.99 -4.46
C ILE A 212 -0.62 18.22 -3.54
N VAL A 213 -1.54 19.14 -3.76
CA VAL A 213 -1.76 20.29 -2.87
C VAL A 213 -3.22 20.26 -2.42
N SER A 214 -3.47 20.26 -1.12
CA SER A 214 -4.82 20.10 -0.60
C SER A 214 -5.10 21.07 0.56
N GLY A 215 -6.37 21.38 0.80
CA GLY A 215 -6.81 22.32 1.83
C GLY A 215 -7.28 23.66 1.26
N ASP A 216 -7.13 24.74 2.04
CA ASP A 216 -7.69 26.06 1.74
C ASP A 216 -6.81 26.82 0.74
N VAL A 217 -6.89 26.36 -0.51
CA VAL A 217 -6.13 26.84 -1.67
C VAL A 217 -7.05 27.01 -2.88
N ASN A 218 -6.62 27.84 -3.84
CA ASN A 218 -7.29 27.93 -5.15
C ASN A 218 -6.47 27.18 -6.22
N HIS A 219 -7.08 26.22 -6.90
CA HIS A 219 -6.41 25.37 -7.89
C HIS A 219 -5.76 26.16 -9.02
N LYS A 220 -6.35 27.29 -9.48
CA LYS A 220 -5.77 28.09 -10.57
C LYS A 220 -4.49 28.77 -10.12
N GLU A 221 -4.48 29.32 -8.91
CA GLU A 221 -3.28 29.93 -8.30
C GLU A 221 -2.20 28.88 -8.05
N VAL A 222 -2.57 27.72 -7.51
CA VAL A 222 -1.66 26.60 -7.29
C VAL A 222 -1.05 26.14 -8.61
N PHE A 223 -1.85 25.89 -9.65
CA PHE A 223 -1.31 25.49 -10.95
C PHE A 223 -0.36 26.51 -11.56
N ALA A 224 -0.67 27.80 -11.44
CA ALA A 224 0.22 28.87 -11.91
C ALA A 224 1.57 28.85 -11.16
N LYS A 225 1.54 28.75 -9.82
CA LYS A 225 2.75 28.70 -8.98
C LYS A 225 3.55 27.41 -9.15
N VAL A 226 2.88 26.27 -9.26
CA VAL A 226 3.55 24.99 -9.53
C VAL A 226 4.23 25.03 -10.89
N LYS A 227 3.57 25.60 -11.92
CA LYS A 227 4.21 25.80 -13.23
C LYS A 227 5.45 26.69 -13.12
N ASP A 228 5.36 27.82 -12.43
CA ASP A 228 6.49 28.74 -12.23
C ASP A 228 7.70 28.06 -11.54
N ILE A 229 7.44 27.33 -10.45
CA ILE A 229 8.49 26.72 -9.60
C ILE A 229 9.08 25.45 -10.25
N PHE A 230 8.21 24.54 -10.72
CA PHE A 230 8.61 23.18 -11.07
C PHE A 230 8.87 22.97 -12.58
N SER A 231 8.48 23.88 -13.48
CA SER A 231 8.73 23.67 -14.93
C SER A 231 10.21 23.57 -15.31
N SER A 232 11.10 24.10 -14.47
CA SER A 232 12.56 23.99 -14.64
C SER A 232 13.13 22.64 -14.20
N TRP A 233 12.35 21.79 -13.52
CA TRP A 233 12.78 20.45 -13.15
C TRP A 233 12.84 19.59 -14.41
N LYS A 234 14.05 19.20 -14.80
CA LYS A 234 14.27 18.40 -16.01
C LYS A 234 13.63 17.01 -15.86
N PRO A 235 12.85 16.52 -16.84
CA PRO A 235 12.39 15.14 -16.86
C PRO A 235 13.54 14.17 -17.14
N SER A 236 13.34 12.90 -16.79
CA SER A 236 14.16 11.84 -17.37
C SER A 236 13.86 11.70 -18.86
N ASP A 237 14.87 11.32 -19.64
CA ASP A 237 14.76 10.96 -21.05
C ASP A 237 14.41 9.47 -21.27
N PHE A 238 14.21 8.72 -20.18
CA PHE A 238 13.82 7.31 -20.17
C PHE A 238 12.66 7.05 -19.20
N ASP A 239 11.95 5.95 -19.40
CA ASP A 239 11.01 5.37 -18.44
C ASP A 239 11.79 4.49 -17.44
N PRO A 240 11.83 4.83 -16.14
CA PRO A 240 12.57 4.04 -15.14
C PRO A 240 12.18 2.57 -15.12
N PHE A 241 10.92 2.23 -15.35
CA PHE A 241 10.42 0.85 -15.28
C PHE A 241 10.63 0.06 -16.57
N LYS A 242 10.96 0.72 -17.68
CA LYS A 242 11.47 0.03 -18.89
C LYS A 242 12.97 -0.18 -18.80
N LYS A 243 13.70 0.81 -18.27
CA LYS A 243 15.16 0.74 -18.12
C LYS A 243 15.59 -0.21 -17.02
N TRP A 244 14.83 -0.27 -15.93
CA TRP A 244 15.02 -1.18 -14.80
C TRP A 244 13.68 -1.88 -14.49
N PRO A 245 13.33 -2.92 -15.25
CA PRO A 245 12.07 -3.62 -15.07
C PRO A 245 11.99 -4.26 -13.68
N ILE A 246 10.79 -4.23 -13.10
CA ILE A 246 10.47 -4.95 -11.88
C ILE A 246 10.22 -6.41 -12.25
N PRO A 247 10.95 -7.38 -11.67
CA PRO A 247 10.71 -8.80 -11.90
C PRO A 247 9.29 -9.20 -11.45
N GLU A 248 8.67 -10.10 -12.20
CA GLU A 248 7.37 -10.68 -11.82
C GLU A 248 7.53 -11.67 -10.66
N PHE A 249 6.62 -11.56 -9.68
CA PHE A 249 6.50 -12.54 -8.59
C PHE A 249 5.97 -13.85 -9.15
N GLN A 250 6.77 -14.91 -9.01
CA GLN A 250 6.34 -16.25 -9.43
C GLN A 250 5.35 -16.83 -8.41
N PRO A 251 4.32 -17.57 -8.86
CA PRO A 251 3.47 -18.34 -7.96
C PRO A 251 4.31 -19.26 -7.07
N LEU A 252 3.83 -19.50 -5.85
CA LEU A 252 4.45 -20.49 -4.96
C LEU A 252 4.32 -21.90 -5.55
N ASP A 253 5.39 -22.68 -5.51
CA ASP A 253 5.39 -24.07 -6.02
C ASP A 253 4.62 -25.03 -5.11
N SER A 254 4.56 -24.74 -3.81
CA SER A 254 3.89 -25.57 -2.81
C SER A 254 3.48 -24.77 -1.58
N THR A 255 2.53 -25.32 -0.81
CA THR A 255 2.16 -24.73 0.48
C THR A 255 3.28 -24.95 1.49
N ASN A 256 3.74 -23.86 2.11
CA ASN A 256 4.84 -23.87 3.06
C ASN A 256 4.34 -23.58 4.47
N TYR A 257 4.80 -24.37 5.43
CA TYR A 257 4.40 -24.24 6.83
C TYR A 257 5.63 -24.05 7.70
N PHE A 258 5.58 -23.08 8.60
CA PHE A 258 6.65 -22.81 9.54
C PHE A 258 6.12 -22.39 10.91
N VAL A 259 6.95 -22.56 11.93
CA VAL A 259 6.64 -22.18 13.30
C VAL A 259 7.75 -21.24 13.76
N VAL A 260 7.34 -20.12 14.33
CA VAL A 260 8.23 -19.14 14.97
C VAL A 260 7.98 -19.22 16.46
N THR A 261 9.04 -19.37 17.25
CA THR A 261 8.91 -19.38 18.71
C THR A 261 9.54 -18.15 19.34
N SER A 262 8.90 -17.66 20.39
CA SER A 262 9.43 -16.59 21.21
C SER A 262 9.00 -16.78 22.67
N PRO A 263 9.91 -16.68 23.65
CA PRO A 263 9.52 -16.74 25.07
C PRO A 263 8.62 -15.56 25.47
N TYR A 264 8.60 -14.48 24.68
CA TYR A 264 7.80 -13.28 24.90
C TYR A 264 6.43 -13.33 24.22
N ALA A 265 6.15 -14.33 23.38
CA ALA A 265 4.83 -14.52 22.80
C ALA A 265 3.81 -14.88 23.91
N ARG A 266 2.88 -13.96 24.17
CA ARG A 266 1.83 -14.12 25.20
C ARG A 266 0.60 -14.86 24.68
N VAL A 267 0.29 -14.68 23.41
CA VAL A 267 -0.79 -15.36 22.68
C VAL A 267 -0.22 -15.93 21.39
N PRO A 268 -0.72 -17.09 20.93
CA PRO A 268 -0.36 -17.61 19.62
C PRO A 268 -0.94 -16.73 18.51
N ILE A 269 -0.24 -16.62 17.39
CA ILE A 269 -0.71 -15.89 16.19
C ILE A 269 -0.49 -16.79 14.98
N MET A 270 -1.56 -17.13 14.27
CA MET A 270 -1.54 -17.83 13.00
C MET A 270 -1.69 -16.82 11.87
N MET A 271 -0.83 -16.94 10.86
CA MET A 271 -0.83 -16.11 9.67
C MET A 271 -0.81 -17.02 8.46
N LEU A 272 -1.76 -16.86 7.55
CA LEU A 272 -1.82 -17.56 6.27
C LEU A 272 -1.84 -16.51 5.16
N GLU A 273 -0.94 -16.62 4.19
CA GLU A 273 -0.86 -15.66 3.10
C GLU A 273 -0.78 -16.31 1.71
N TRP A 274 -1.53 -15.73 0.78
CA TRP A 274 -1.51 -16.05 -0.65
C TRP A 274 -1.00 -14.84 -1.44
N GLN A 275 -0.52 -15.09 -2.65
CA GLN A 275 -0.29 -14.04 -3.64
C GLN A 275 -1.64 -13.67 -4.28
N GLY A 276 -2.09 -12.43 -4.10
CA GLY A 276 -3.38 -11.93 -4.55
C GLY A 276 -3.36 -11.26 -5.93
N PRO A 277 -4.50 -10.70 -6.36
CA PRO A 277 -4.61 -9.96 -7.61
C PRO A 277 -3.73 -8.71 -7.61
N ASP A 278 -3.44 -8.18 -8.80
CA ASP A 278 -2.74 -6.91 -8.98
C ASP A 278 -3.47 -5.96 -9.93
N THR A 279 -3.16 -4.67 -9.83
CA THR A 279 -3.88 -3.62 -10.57
C THR A 279 -3.45 -3.49 -12.03
N ARG A 280 -2.53 -4.33 -12.51
CA ARG A 280 -2.12 -4.38 -13.94
C ARG A 280 -2.93 -5.41 -14.71
N ARG A 281 -3.24 -6.53 -14.08
CA ARG A 281 -3.81 -7.72 -14.73
C ARG A 281 -5.23 -8.04 -14.27
N ASP A 282 -5.53 -7.80 -12.99
CA ASP A 282 -6.72 -8.33 -12.34
C ASP A 282 -7.47 -7.23 -11.54
N VAL A 283 -7.61 -6.03 -12.11
CA VAL A 283 -8.22 -4.85 -11.44
C VAL A 283 -9.62 -5.14 -10.88
N HIS A 284 -10.42 -5.96 -11.58
CA HIS A 284 -11.74 -6.34 -11.05
C HIS A 284 -11.60 -7.11 -9.73
N ASP A 285 -10.69 -8.08 -9.68
CA ASP A 285 -10.52 -8.99 -8.55
C ASP A 285 -9.91 -8.27 -7.33
N THR A 286 -9.24 -7.13 -7.50
CA THR A 286 -8.79 -6.30 -6.37
C THR A 286 -9.98 -5.68 -5.62
N TYR A 287 -11.05 -5.28 -6.32
CA TYR A 287 -12.30 -4.83 -5.68
C TYR A 287 -13.04 -6.00 -5.03
N VAL A 288 -13.04 -7.18 -5.66
CA VAL A 288 -13.64 -8.39 -5.10
C VAL A 288 -12.94 -8.80 -3.81
N ALA A 289 -11.61 -8.69 -3.75
CA ALA A 289 -10.81 -8.98 -2.57
C ALA A 289 -11.22 -8.11 -1.36
N ASP A 290 -11.37 -6.79 -1.55
CA ASP A 290 -11.81 -5.88 -0.49
C ASP A 290 -13.22 -6.23 0.02
N VAL A 291 -14.15 -6.51 -0.90
CA VAL A 291 -15.53 -6.92 -0.55
C VAL A 291 -15.51 -8.24 0.21
N PHE A 292 -14.78 -9.24 -0.28
CA PHE A 292 -14.64 -10.55 0.35
C PHE A 292 -14.08 -10.45 1.77
N SER A 293 -12.96 -9.74 1.94
CA SER A 293 -12.34 -9.48 3.24
C SER A 293 -13.30 -8.79 4.21
N THR A 294 -14.02 -7.76 3.73
CA THR A 294 -15.01 -7.03 4.55
C THR A 294 -16.15 -7.93 5.01
N ILE A 295 -16.63 -8.84 4.15
CA ILE A 295 -17.67 -9.82 4.53
C ILE A 295 -17.19 -10.70 5.68
N LEU A 296 -15.97 -11.24 5.60
CA LEU A 296 -15.44 -12.14 6.61
C LEU A 296 -15.22 -11.46 7.97
N SER A 297 -14.91 -10.16 7.98
CA SER A 297 -14.77 -9.35 9.20
C SER A 297 -16.09 -8.95 9.87
N GLN A 298 -17.25 -9.19 9.25
CA GLN A 298 -18.53 -8.88 9.89
C GLN A 298 -18.81 -9.83 11.07
N ASN A 299 -19.38 -9.30 12.16
CA ASN A 299 -19.88 -10.11 13.29
C ASN A 299 -20.91 -11.17 12.87
N SER A 300 -21.63 -10.92 11.76
CA SER A 300 -22.61 -11.88 11.25
C SER A 300 -21.99 -13.05 10.48
N SER A 301 -20.71 -12.94 10.07
CA SER A 301 -20.04 -13.88 9.17
C SER A 301 -19.87 -15.27 9.81
N LYS A 302 -19.95 -16.33 8.99
CA LYS A 302 -19.69 -17.70 9.46
C LYS A 302 -18.28 -17.82 10.03
N PHE A 303 -17.30 -17.18 9.40
CA PHE A 303 -15.89 -17.16 9.83
C PHE A 303 -15.73 -16.60 11.25
N GLN A 304 -16.32 -15.43 11.52
CA GLN A 304 -16.25 -14.77 12.81
C GLN A 304 -16.97 -15.57 13.90
N LYS A 305 -18.20 -16.05 13.62
CA LYS A 305 -18.97 -16.87 14.57
C LYS A 305 -18.26 -18.17 14.92
N MET A 306 -17.73 -18.86 13.91
CA MET A 306 -17.10 -20.17 14.09
C MET A 306 -15.76 -20.09 14.81
N LEU A 307 -15.02 -18.99 14.67
CA LEU A 307 -13.71 -18.84 15.31
C LEU A 307 -13.78 -18.05 16.61
N VAL A 308 -14.37 -16.87 16.61
CA VAL A 308 -14.34 -15.94 17.75
C VAL A 308 -15.50 -16.20 18.70
N ASP A 309 -16.75 -16.21 18.22
CA ASP A 309 -17.91 -16.38 19.12
C ASP A 309 -17.96 -17.77 19.76
N SER A 310 -17.40 -18.80 19.10
CA SER A 310 -17.22 -20.15 19.67
C SER A 310 -16.10 -20.25 20.71
N GLY A 311 -15.28 -19.20 20.84
CA GLY A 311 -14.13 -19.13 21.73
C GLY A 311 -12.93 -19.99 21.30
N LEU A 312 -12.78 -20.31 20.01
CA LEU A 312 -11.57 -20.94 19.44
C LEU A 312 -10.45 -19.93 19.23
N ALA A 313 -10.78 -18.69 18.88
CA ALA A 313 -9.87 -17.58 18.64
C ALA A 313 -10.30 -16.34 19.42
N LEU A 314 -9.34 -15.49 19.76
CA LEU A 314 -9.56 -14.15 20.31
C LEU A 314 -9.86 -13.14 19.20
N GLN A 315 -9.31 -13.38 18.00
CA GLN A 315 -9.46 -12.53 16.83
C GLN A 315 -9.29 -13.37 15.55
N ALA A 316 -10.01 -13.03 14.49
CA ALA A 316 -9.81 -13.57 13.16
C ALA A 316 -10.12 -12.48 12.13
N ASN A 317 -9.16 -12.17 11.25
CA ASN A 317 -9.33 -11.20 10.18
C ASN A 317 -8.82 -11.76 8.86
N VAL A 318 -9.41 -11.31 7.76
CA VAL A 318 -8.91 -11.53 6.41
C VAL A 318 -8.78 -10.18 5.73
N GLY A 319 -7.65 -9.92 5.08
CA GLY A 319 -7.36 -8.67 4.40
C GLY A 319 -6.64 -8.89 3.08
N TYR A 320 -6.58 -7.85 2.27
CA TYR A 320 -5.84 -7.79 1.02
C TYR A 320 -5.18 -6.43 0.90
N GLN A 321 -3.97 -6.38 0.34
CA GLN A 321 -3.28 -5.13 0.04
C GLN A 321 -3.26 -4.87 -1.46
N THR A 322 -3.98 -3.84 -1.92
CA THR A 322 -4.00 -3.47 -3.36
C THR A 322 -2.64 -2.97 -3.84
N LEU A 323 -1.93 -3.71 -4.68
CA LEU A 323 -0.64 -3.31 -5.25
C LEU A 323 -0.62 -3.48 -6.77
N LYS A 324 0.24 -2.71 -7.44
CA LYS A 324 0.51 -2.81 -8.87
C LYS A 324 1.24 -4.11 -9.21
N TYR A 325 2.20 -4.51 -8.39
CA TYR A 325 2.96 -5.74 -8.49
C TYR A 325 2.60 -6.65 -7.32
N THR A 326 1.55 -7.46 -7.47
CA THR A 326 1.08 -8.53 -6.55
C THR A 326 1.02 -8.16 -5.06
N GLY A 327 -0.17 -8.03 -4.51
CA GLY A 327 -0.40 -7.86 -3.07
C GLY A 327 -0.63 -9.18 -2.32
N PRO A 328 -0.33 -9.29 -1.02
CA PRO A 328 -0.75 -10.44 -0.22
C PRO A 328 -2.25 -10.42 0.05
N ILE A 329 -2.86 -11.61 0.05
CA ILE A 329 -4.11 -11.90 0.75
C ILE A 329 -3.71 -12.52 2.07
N SER A 330 -4.14 -11.96 3.21
CA SER A 330 -3.68 -12.37 4.52
C SER A 330 -4.86 -12.75 5.42
N ALA A 331 -4.83 -13.96 5.97
CA ALA A 331 -5.69 -14.38 7.08
C ALA A 331 -4.88 -14.42 8.37
N ILE A 332 -5.21 -13.56 9.33
CA ILE A 332 -4.55 -13.49 10.64
C ILE A 332 -5.56 -13.92 11.70
N VAL A 333 -5.22 -14.97 12.45
CA VAL A 333 -6.04 -15.52 13.53
C VAL A 333 -5.20 -15.55 14.79
N VAL A 334 -5.77 -15.14 15.91
CA VAL A 334 -5.15 -15.21 17.24
C VAL A 334 -5.86 -16.31 18.02
N PRO A 335 -5.39 -17.57 18.01
CA PRO A 335 -6.06 -18.65 18.73
C PRO A 335 -6.16 -18.40 20.24
N ASN A 336 -7.16 -18.99 20.87
CA ASN A 336 -7.12 -19.20 22.30
C ASN A 336 -5.91 -20.12 22.63
N PRO A 337 -5.01 -19.76 23.56
CA PRO A 337 -3.81 -20.54 23.87
C PRO A 337 -4.08 -22.01 24.24
N THR A 338 -5.27 -22.33 24.72
CA THR A 338 -5.67 -23.71 25.11
C THR A 338 -6.29 -24.51 23.97
N LYS A 339 -6.58 -23.89 22.82
CA LYS A 339 -7.34 -24.47 21.70
C LYS A 339 -6.64 -24.32 20.35
N VAL A 340 -5.31 -24.15 20.32
CA VAL A 340 -4.54 -23.85 19.11
C VAL A 340 -4.79 -24.87 17.99
N ALA A 341 -4.70 -26.17 18.28
CA ALA A 341 -4.90 -27.22 17.28
C ALA A 341 -6.34 -27.21 16.73
N ALA A 342 -7.33 -27.16 17.63
CA ALA A 342 -8.74 -27.08 17.23
C ALA A 342 -9.06 -25.82 16.43
N CYS A 343 -8.42 -24.69 16.74
CA CYS A 343 -8.53 -23.44 16.00
C CYS A 343 -7.93 -23.59 14.59
N ALA A 344 -6.75 -24.19 14.46
CA ALA A 344 -6.12 -24.44 13.16
C ALA A 344 -7.00 -25.34 12.26
N GLU A 345 -7.58 -26.41 12.81
CA GLU A 345 -8.55 -27.25 12.08
C GLU A 345 -9.79 -26.47 11.66
N ALA A 346 -10.34 -25.64 12.55
CA ALA A 346 -11.51 -24.82 12.23
C ALA A 346 -11.19 -23.80 11.13
N VAL A 347 -10.02 -23.18 11.14
CA VAL A 347 -9.56 -22.26 10.08
C VAL A 347 -9.49 -22.97 8.74
N LYS A 348 -8.81 -24.13 8.67
CA LYS A 348 -8.74 -24.94 7.45
C LYS A 348 -10.13 -25.32 6.93
N LYS A 349 -11.02 -25.73 7.84
CA LYS A 349 -12.42 -26.07 7.49
C LYS A 349 -13.20 -24.86 6.98
N GLN A 350 -13.01 -23.66 7.55
CA GLN A 350 -13.70 -22.48 7.02
C GLN A 350 -13.19 -22.12 5.62
N ILE A 351 -11.87 -22.12 5.40
CA ILE A 351 -11.26 -21.81 4.10
C ILE A 351 -11.76 -22.76 3.01
N SER A 352 -11.89 -24.06 3.30
CA SER A 352 -12.36 -25.04 2.30
C SER A 352 -13.84 -24.86 1.89
N MET A 353 -14.60 -24.04 2.61
CA MET A 353 -16.01 -23.74 2.35
C MET A 353 -16.23 -22.31 1.84
N TRP A 354 -15.19 -21.49 1.64
CA TRP A 354 -15.34 -20.09 1.24
C TRP A 354 -15.95 -19.89 -0.15
N ASP A 355 -15.81 -20.88 -1.02
CA ASP A 355 -16.42 -20.95 -2.36
C ASP A 355 -17.82 -21.59 -2.34
N SER A 356 -18.28 -22.11 -1.19
CA SER A 356 -19.61 -22.73 -1.10
C SER A 356 -20.70 -21.69 -1.37
N PRO A 357 -21.71 -21.98 -2.23
CA PRO A 357 -22.74 -21.02 -2.61
C PRO A 357 -23.55 -20.42 -1.46
N ASP A 358 -23.63 -21.12 -0.32
CA ASP A 358 -24.38 -20.72 0.88
C ASP A 358 -23.47 -20.16 2.00
N TYR A 359 -22.16 -20.07 1.81
CA TYR A 359 -21.23 -19.58 2.83
C TYR A 359 -21.46 -18.09 3.15
N ILE A 360 -21.66 -17.30 2.09
CA ILE A 360 -21.92 -15.86 2.14
C ILE A 360 -23.37 -15.60 1.73
N THR A 361 -24.11 -14.85 2.55
CA THR A 361 -25.49 -14.45 2.23
C THR A 361 -25.53 -13.16 1.41
N ASP A 362 -26.63 -12.93 0.68
CA ASP A 362 -26.83 -11.66 -0.05
C ASP A 362 -26.84 -10.45 0.90
N GLN A 363 -27.38 -10.62 2.11
CA GLN A 363 -27.37 -9.58 3.12
C GLN A 363 -25.95 -9.22 3.57
N GLN A 364 -25.07 -10.20 3.74
CA GLN A 364 -23.66 -9.96 4.10
C GLN A 364 -22.92 -9.23 2.99
N LEU A 365 -23.13 -9.62 1.72
CA LEU A 365 -22.56 -8.94 0.56
C LEU A 365 -22.99 -7.47 0.51
N GLU A 366 -24.28 -7.19 0.61
CA GLU A 366 -24.79 -5.81 0.57
C GLU A 366 -24.35 -4.98 1.78
N ASN A 367 -24.25 -5.59 2.97
CA ASN A 367 -23.69 -4.92 4.14
C ASN A 367 -22.20 -4.58 3.96
N ALA A 368 -21.41 -5.46 3.36
CA ALA A 368 -20.00 -5.20 3.10
C ALA A 368 -19.80 -4.05 2.12
N LYS A 369 -20.57 -4.03 1.02
CA LYS A 369 -20.54 -2.91 0.06
C LYS A 369 -20.88 -1.58 0.73
N ARG A 370 -21.91 -1.57 1.60
CA ARG A 370 -22.28 -0.36 2.37
C ARG A 370 -21.18 0.04 3.35
N GLN A 371 -20.57 -0.92 4.04
CA GLN A 371 -19.49 -0.63 4.98
C GLN A 371 -18.28 -0.02 4.27
N LEU A 372 -17.88 -0.58 3.12
CA LEU A 372 -16.80 -0.03 2.30
C LEU A 372 -17.14 1.37 1.77
N GLU A 373 -18.40 1.62 1.39
CA GLU A 373 -18.86 2.96 1.01
C GLU A 373 -18.74 3.96 2.15
N ILE A 374 -19.13 3.57 3.38
CA ILE A 374 -18.97 4.41 4.57
C ILE A 374 -17.49 4.66 4.86
N ASN A 375 -16.65 3.61 4.86
CA ASN A 375 -15.22 3.74 5.13
C ASN A 375 -14.56 4.69 4.13
N HIS A 376 -14.87 4.55 2.85
CA HIS A 376 -14.33 5.40 1.79
C HIS A 376 -14.72 6.88 1.96
N LEU A 377 -15.94 7.15 2.42
CA LEU A 377 -16.38 8.51 2.75
C LEU A 377 -15.63 9.05 3.99
N GLN A 378 -15.49 8.25 5.04
CA GLN A 378 -14.77 8.64 6.26
C GLN A 378 -13.28 8.91 6.00
N GLU A 379 -12.63 8.12 5.15
CA GLU A 379 -11.25 8.37 4.72
C GLU A 379 -11.09 9.71 3.99
N SER A 380 -12.18 10.25 3.43
CA SER A 380 -12.19 11.55 2.76
C SER A 380 -12.52 12.74 3.67
N ASP A 381 -12.89 12.51 4.94
CA ASP A 381 -13.24 13.59 5.88
C ASP A 381 -12.04 14.47 6.26
N VAL A 382 -10.84 13.88 6.28
CA VAL A 382 -9.60 14.61 6.56
C VAL A 382 -8.83 14.80 5.26
N THR A 383 -8.79 16.04 4.77
CA THR A 383 -8.19 16.39 3.47
C THR A 383 -6.71 16.00 3.32
N SER A 384 -5.93 16.01 4.41
CA SER A 384 -4.54 15.51 4.38
C SER A 384 -4.49 13.99 4.19
N ASP A 385 -5.34 13.23 4.87
CA ASP A 385 -5.39 11.76 4.76
C ASP A 385 -5.86 11.32 3.37
N LEU A 386 -6.80 12.08 2.81
CA LEU A 386 -7.23 11.92 1.42
C LEU A 386 -6.07 12.14 0.45
N SER A 387 -5.17 13.10 0.71
CA SER A 387 -3.98 13.34 -0.14
C SER A 387 -3.04 12.13 -0.14
N HIS A 388 -2.81 11.51 1.02
CA HIS A 388 -2.02 10.29 1.15
C HIS A 388 -2.65 9.10 0.42
N THR A 389 -3.98 9.00 0.49
CA THR A 389 -4.77 7.99 -0.23
C THR A 389 -4.64 8.16 -1.75
N MET A 390 -4.72 9.40 -2.24
CA MET A 390 -4.51 9.71 -3.65
C MET A 390 -3.07 9.40 -4.11
N ALA A 391 -2.07 9.72 -3.29
CA ALA A 391 -0.68 9.37 -3.56
C ALA A 391 -0.49 7.84 -3.65
N TYR A 392 -1.15 7.09 -2.76
CA TYR A 392 -1.15 5.62 -2.80
C TYR A 392 -1.73 5.07 -4.09
N PHE A 393 -2.95 5.45 -4.45
CA PHE A 393 -3.60 4.91 -5.64
C PHE A 393 -2.93 5.38 -6.93
N TRP A 394 -2.33 6.57 -6.98
CA TRP A 394 -1.55 7.00 -8.14
C TRP A 394 -0.31 6.11 -8.39
N CYS A 395 0.35 5.65 -7.32
CA CYS A 395 1.52 4.77 -7.41
C CYS A 395 1.13 3.31 -7.68
N SER A 396 0.22 2.77 -6.87
CA SER A 396 -0.14 1.35 -6.83
C SER A 396 -1.25 0.96 -7.82
N ALA A 397 -1.90 1.93 -8.46
CA ALA A 397 -2.99 1.73 -9.41
C ALA A 397 -3.08 2.90 -10.42
N SER A 398 -4.16 3.68 -10.32
CA SER A 398 -4.37 4.96 -10.99
C SER A 398 -5.33 5.83 -10.17
N LEU A 399 -5.43 7.12 -10.47
CA LEU A 399 -6.49 7.96 -9.87
C LEU A 399 -7.90 7.48 -10.27
N ASP A 400 -8.04 6.96 -11.49
CA ASP A 400 -9.30 6.41 -11.97
C ASP A 400 -9.73 5.16 -11.20
N TYR A 401 -8.78 4.38 -10.66
CA TYR A 401 -9.08 3.28 -9.75
C TYR A 401 -9.84 3.78 -8.52
N TYR A 402 -9.36 4.87 -7.92
CA TYR A 402 -9.98 5.50 -6.75
C TYR A 402 -11.32 6.13 -7.10
N TYR A 403 -11.40 6.93 -8.18
CA TYR A 403 -12.65 7.59 -8.60
C TYR A 403 -13.78 6.61 -8.93
N ASN A 404 -13.44 5.39 -9.33
CA ASN A 404 -14.41 4.35 -9.66
C ASN A 404 -14.50 3.25 -8.59
N TYR A 405 -13.89 3.43 -7.42
CA TYR A 405 -13.87 2.43 -6.35
C TYR A 405 -15.29 2.03 -5.96
N ILE A 406 -16.12 2.99 -5.55
CA ILE A 406 -17.52 2.75 -5.12
C ILE A 406 -18.39 2.14 -6.23
N PRO A 407 -18.43 2.68 -7.46
CA PRO A 407 -19.15 2.04 -8.55
C PRO A 407 -18.72 0.59 -8.85
N ASN A 408 -17.44 0.26 -8.66
CA ASN A 408 -16.93 -1.08 -8.96
C ASN A 408 -17.22 -2.08 -7.82
N ILE A 409 -17.04 -1.71 -6.55
CA ILE A 409 -17.41 -2.61 -5.43
C ILE A 409 -18.92 -2.89 -5.42
N LYS A 410 -19.77 -1.94 -5.85
CA LYS A 410 -21.23 -2.14 -5.91
C LYS A 410 -21.63 -3.21 -6.94
N LYS A 411 -20.83 -3.41 -7.99
CA LYS A 411 -21.06 -4.41 -9.04
C LYS A 411 -20.65 -5.82 -8.64
N VAL A 412 -19.83 -5.99 -7.58
CA VAL A 412 -19.36 -7.30 -7.12
C VAL A 412 -20.55 -8.21 -6.81
N THR A 413 -20.53 -9.41 -7.38
CA THR A 413 -21.56 -10.43 -7.21
C THR A 413 -21.05 -11.58 -6.34
N LYS A 414 -21.96 -12.46 -5.86
CA LYS A 414 -21.55 -13.70 -5.17
C LYS A 414 -20.71 -14.60 -6.05
N GLN A 415 -20.98 -14.65 -7.36
CA GLN A 415 -20.18 -15.45 -8.28
C GLN A 415 -18.75 -14.93 -8.38
N ASP A 416 -18.56 -13.61 -8.33
CA ASP A 416 -17.22 -13.02 -8.31
C ASP A 416 -16.44 -13.44 -7.07
N LEU A 417 -17.09 -13.48 -5.90
CA LEU A 417 -16.47 -13.94 -4.65
C LEU A 417 -16.03 -15.41 -4.73
N ILE A 418 -16.87 -16.28 -5.31
CA ILE A 418 -16.55 -17.70 -5.53
C ILE A 418 -15.35 -17.81 -6.48
N ASN A 419 -15.41 -17.13 -7.62
CA ASN A 419 -14.33 -17.13 -8.61
C ASN A 419 -13.01 -16.62 -8.00
N TYR A 420 -13.07 -15.59 -7.15
CA TYR A 420 -11.91 -15.06 -6.44
C TYR A 420 -11.29 -16.09 -5.49
N VAL A 421 -12.11 -16.78 -4.69
CA VAL A 421 -11.65 -17.86 -3.80
C VAL A 421 -11.00 -18.98 -4.61
N ASP A 422 -11.63 -19.42 -5.70
CA ASP A 422 -11.12 -20.50 -6.56
C ASP A 422 -9.85 -20.11 -7.33
N LYS A 423 -9.69 -18.82 -7.63
CA LYS A 423 -8.54 -18.29 -8.38
C LYS A 423 -7.33 -18.04 -7.48
N TYR A 424 -7.53 -17.56 -6.25
CA TYR A 424 -6.41 -17.07 -5.42
C TYR A 424 -6.21 -17.82 -4.10
N ILE A 425 -7.21 -18.53 -3.58
CA ILE A 425 -7.17 -19.03 -2.19
C ILE A 425 -7.29 -20.54 -2.12
N LYS A 426 -8.44 -21.10 -2.52
CA LYS A 426 -8.75 -22.51 -2.34
C LYS A 426 -7.91 -23.36 -3.29
N ASP A 427 -7.31 -24.40 -2.72
CA ASP A 427 -6.39 -25.31 -3.42
C ASP A 427 -5.21 -24.61 -4.12
N LYS A 428 -4.89 -23.37 -3.72
CA LYS A 428 -3.70 -22.65 -4.16
C LYS A 428 -2.57 -22.80 -3.14
N PRO A 429 -1.31 -22.91 -3.59
CA PRO A 429 -0.16 -22.80 -2.72
C PRO A 429 -0.17 -21.51 -1.89
N TYR A 430 0.13 -21.62 -0.60
CA TYR A 430 0.18 -20.50 0.33
C TYR A 430 1.29 -20.66 1.35
N ALA A 431 1.63 -19.58 2.05
CA ALA A 431 2.55 -19.63 3.18
C ALA A 431 1.74 -19.56 4.48
N ALA A 432 2.08 -20.40 5.46
CA ALA A 432 1.41 -20.43 6.76
C ALA A 432 2.41 -20.50 7.91
N GLY A 433 2.30 -19.54 8.82
CA GLY A 433 3.17 -19.36 9.96
C GLY A 433 2.38 -19.37 11.26
N LEU A 434 2.95 -19.98 12.30
CA LEU A 434 2.45 -19.87 13.67
C LEU A 434 3.52 -19.26 14.57
N LEU A 435 3.26 -18.11 15.16
CA LEU A 435 3.98 -17.61 16.33
C LEU A 435 3.43 -18.27 17.59
N ILE A 436 4.29 -18.85 18.41
CA ILE A 436 3.89 -19.45 19.68
C ILE A 436 4.98 -19.28 20.75
N ASN A 437 4.59 -19.40 22.03
CA ASN A 437 5.56 -19.46 23.11
C ASN A 437 6.44 -20.71 23.00
N THR A 438 7.75 -20.58 23.20
CA THR A 438 8.71 -21.69 23.15
C THR A 438 8.31 -22.86 24.06
N LYS A 439 7.74 -22.60 25.24
CA LYS A 439 7.27 -23.67 26.14
C LYS A 439 6.04 -24.40 25.59
N SER A 440 5.14 -23.69 24.92
CA SER A 440 3.91 -24.26 24.36
C SER A 440 4.18 -25.05 23.08
N GLU A 441 5.20 -24.68 22.29
CA GLU A 441 5.62 -25.43 21.10
C GLU A 441 5.95 -26.90 21.45
N ALA A 442 6.78 -27.09 22.47
CA ALA A 442 7.22 -28.42 22.91
C ALA A 442 6.06 -29.32 23.35
N LEU A 443 4.96 -28.74 23.82
CA LEU A 443 3.77 -29.46 24.28
C LEU A 443 2.78 -29.76 23.15
N LEU A 444 2.67 -28.85 22.19
CA LEU A 444 1.61 -28.86 21.18
C LEU A 444 2.04 -29.47 19.85
N HIS A 445 3.35 -29.56 19.58
CA HIS A 445 3.90 -30.06 18.31
C HIS A 445 3.22 -29.44 17.07
N PRO A 446 3.17 -28.09 16.97
CA PRO A 446 2.34 -27.38 15.98
C PRO A 446 2.69 -27.65 14.52
N ALA A 447 3.90 -28.15 14.23
CA ALA A 447 4.29 -28.61 12.91
C ALA A 447 3.38 -29.75 12.36
N THR A 448 2.58 -30.39 13.22
CA THR A 448 1.59 -31.40 12.84
C THR A 448 0.25 -30.80 12.43
N PHE A 449 -0.09 -29.60 12.88
CA PHE A 449 -1.42 -28.99 12.67
C PHE A 449 -1.71 -28.66 11.21
N TRP A 450 -0.67 -28.55 10.40
CA TRP A 450 -0.77 -28.07 9.03
C TRP A 450 -0.35 -29.12 7.99
N LYS A 451 0.07 -30.31 8.44
CA LYS A 451 0.26 -31.45 7.55
C LYS A 451 -1.11 -32.03 7.19
N LYS A 452 -1.30 -32.37 5.92
CA LYS A 452 -2.51 -33.02 5.41
C LYS A 452 -2.68 -34.41 6.03
#